data_AF-A0A925BRC5-F1
#
_entry.id   AF-A0A925BRC5-F1
#
_cell.length_a   1.000
_cell.length_b   1.000
_cell.length_c   1.000
_cell.angle_alpha   90.00
_cell.angle_beta   90.00
_cell.angle_gamma   90.00
#
_symmetry.space_group_name_H-M   'P 1'
#
loop_
_entity.id
_entity.type
_entity.pdbx_description
1 polymer ?
#
loop_
_entity_poly.entity_id
_entity_poly.type
_entity_poly.pdbx_seq_one_letter_code
_entity_poly.pdbx_strand_id
1 'polypeptide(L)'
;MKKQPIAATFLIGALMMGLSACGQSNSAQTPQSDSTVSPANSAQSSSPSAPDQTQKADRAQKREAVRKQVLAVLTQEQAQQFQTKVQSGEKMRQALREVNLTAEQKAKIQDILKAAYPRQQGSQKS
;
A
#
# COMPACT_ATOMS: atom_id res chain seq x y z
N MET A 1 28.55 -17.04 -37.53
CA MET A 1 28.21 -18.38 -36.98
C MET A 1 28.40 -18.37 -35.46
N LYS A 2 27.33 -18.72 -34.75
CA LYS A 2 27.22 -19.35 -33.42
C LYS A 2 28.29 -19.06 -32.35
N LYS A 3 27.87 -18.38 -31.27
CA LYS A 3 28.27 -18.72 -29.88
C LYS A 3 27.07 -18.52 -28.94
N GLN A 4 26.50 -19.62 -28.48
CA GLN A 4 25.58 -19.70 -27.34
C GLN A 4 26.36 -20.23 -26.12
N PRO A 5 25.99 -19.79 -24.91
CA PRO A 5 25.98 -20.67 -23.74
C PRO A 5 24.58 -20.60 -23.06
N ILE A 6 23.77 -21.67 -23.12
CA ILE A 6 23.65 -22.82 -22.19
C ILE A 6 23.23 -22.43 -20.75
N ALA A 7 22.06 -22.95 -20.42
CA ALA A 7 21.26 -22.85 -19.20
C ALA A 7 21.85 -23.55 -17.97
N ALA A 8 21.34 -23.16 -16.78
CA ALA A 8 21.29 -23.86 -15.48
C ALA A 8 21.16 -22.79 -14.37
N THR A 9 20.31 -22.81 -13.33
CA THR A 9 19.35 -23.77 -12.77
C THR A 9 18.47 -22.94 -11.81
N PHE A 10 17.15 -22.97 -11.93
CA PHE A 10 16.26 -22.40 -10.91
C PHE A 10 16.09 -23.42 -9.79
N LEU A 11 16.70 -23.17 -8.63
CA LEU A 11 16.40 -23.88 -7.39
C LEU A 11 15.19 -23.23 -6.71
N ILE A 12 14.10 -23.98 -6.69
CA ILE A 12 12.88 -23.74 -5.91
C ILE A 12 13.22 -24.03 -4.44
N GLY A 13 13.09 -23.03 -3.56
CA GLY A 13 13.41 -23.13 -2.13
C GLY A 13 12.29 -22.59 -1.23
N ALA A 14 11.55 -23.55 -0.65
CA ALA A 14 10.55 -23.52 0.42
C ALA A 14 10.13 -22.18 1.09
N LEU A 15 8.82 -21.93 1.02
CA LEU A 15 8.06 -21.01 1.86
C LEU A 15 7.82 -21.65 3.23
N MET A 16 8.47 -21.15 4.29
CA MET A 16 8.12 -21.47 5.68
C MET A 16 7.13 -20.43 6.20
N MET A 17 5.88 -20.86 6.36
CA MET A 17 4.82 -20.20 7.11
C MET A 17 5.20 -20.17 8.60
N GLY A 18 5.56 -18.98 9.10
CA GLY A 18 5.63 -18.69 10.53
C GLY A 18 4.29 -18.18 11.04
N LEU A 19 3.59 -18.99 11.82
CA LEU A 19 2.44 -18.61 12.63
C LEU A 19 2.92 -17.76 13.81
N SER A 20 2.76 -16.43 13.76
CA SER A 20 2.85 -15.60 14.97
C SER A 20 1.57 -15.75 15.76
N ALA A 21 1.65 -16.53 16.83
CA ALA A 21 0.61 -16.71 17.82
C ALA A 21 0.27 -15.37 18.48
N CYS A 22 -1.03 -15.05 18.51
CA CYS A 22 -1.59 -14.10 19.45
C CYS A 22 -1.52 -14.70 20.86
N GLY A 23 -1.01 -13.96 21.83
CA GLY A 23 -1.17 -14.35 23.24
C GLY A 23 -0.12 -13.76 24.16
N GLN A 24 -0.23 -12.47 24.49
CA GLN A 24 0.21 -12.05 25.80
C GLN A 24 -0.80 -11.07 26.39
N SER A 25 -1.75 -11.65 27.11
CA SER A 25 -2.60 -11.00 28.08
C SER A 25 -1.70 -10.28 29.08
N ASN A 26 -1.72 -8.95 29.08
CA ASN A 26 -1.18 -8.19 30.19
C ASN A 26 -2.35 -7.80 31.09
N SER A 27 -2.62 -8.65 32.08
CA SER A 27 -3.45 -8.34 33.23
C SER A 27 -2.57 -7.63 34.25
N ALA A 28 -2.74 -6.31 34.38
CA ALA A 28 -2.30 -5.59 35.57
C ALA A 28 -3.54 -4.89 36.15
N GLN A 29 -4.20 -5.59 37.07
CA GLN A 29 -5.11 -5.00 38.04
C GLN A 29 -4.28 -4.29 39.11
N THR A 30 -4.48 -2.99 39.27
CA THR A 30 -4.25 -2.26 40.52
C THR A 30 -5.36 -1.20 40.68
N PRO A 31 -5.71 -0.83 41.92
CA PRO A 31 -7.11 -0.72 42.35
C PRO A 31 -7.76 0.65 42.12
N GLN A 32 -9.10 0.60 42.14
CA GLN A 32 -10.07 1.68 42.31
C GLN A 32 -9.55 2.90 43.08
N SER A 33 -9.74 4.07 42.48
CA SER A 33 -10.15 5.27 43.21
C SER A 33 -11.36 5.86 42.49
N ASP A 34 -12.44 5.87 43.25
CA ASP A 34 -13.79 6.32 42.96
C ASP A 34 -13.83 7.84 42.71
N SER A 35 -14.51 8.28 41.64
CA SER A 35 -15.19 9.58 41.55
C SER A 35 -16.11 9.61 40.31
N THR A 36 -17.38 9.30 40.56
CA THR A 36 -18.58 10.06 40.12
C THR A 36 -18.81 10.43 38.64
N VAL A 37 -19.74 9.66 38.05
CA VAL A 37 -20.84 10.01 37.11
C VAL A 37 -20.59 10.81 35.82
N SER A 38 -20.82 10.14 34.67
CA SER A 38 -21.63 10.64 33.54
C SER A 38 -22.05 9.49 32.62
N PRO A 39 -23.33 9.39 32.20
CA PRO A 39 -23.81 8.33 31.32
C PRO A 39 -23.76 8.76 29.85
N ALA A 40 -23.39 7.87 28.93
CA ALA A 40 -24.01 7.70 27.60
C ALA A 40 -23.15 6.89 26.61
N ASN A 41 -23.87 6.08 25.85
CA ASN A 41 -23.58 5.60 24.49
C ASN A 41 -22.51 4.51 24.29
N SER A 42 -23.04 3.28 24.16
CA SER A 42 -22.89 2.45 22.96
C SER A 42 -21.57 2.61 22.22
N ALA A 43 -20.54 1.91 22.69
CA ALA A 43 -19.34 1.65 21.89
C ALA A 43 -19.74 0.72 20.73
N GLN A 44 -20.27 1.34 19.68
CA GLN A 44 -20.53 0.77 18.37
C GLN A 44 -19.25 0.09 17.90
N SER A 45 -19.27 -1.25 17.97
CA SER A 45 -18.22 -2.10 17.46
C SER A 45 -18.21 -1.96 15.95
N SER A 46 -17.55 -0.93 15.42
CA SER A 46 -17.18 -0.88 14.01
C SER A 46 -16.08 -1.91 13.79
N SER A 47 -16.50 -3.17 13.72
CA SER A 47 -15.68 -4.26 13.19
C SER A 47 -15.29 -3.85 11.76
N PRO A 48 -14.00 -3.67 11.45
CA PRO A 48 -13.60 -3.43 10.08
C PRO A 48 -13.86 -4.72 9.32
N SER A 49 -15.00 -4.80 8.61
CA SER A 49 -15.24 -5.88 7.66
C SER A 49 -14.02 -6.00 6.78
N ALA A 50 -13.32 -7.13 6.87
CA ALA A 50 -12.13 -7.38 6.08
C ALA A 50 -12.47 -7.10 4.61
N PRO A 51 -11.67 -6.30 3.89
CA PRO A 51 -12.00 -5.98 2.51
C PRO A 51 -12.08 -7.27 1.71
N ASP A 52 -13.22 -7.45 1.05
CA ASP A 52 -13.52 -8.59 0.20
C ASP A 52 -12.36 -8.83 -0.79
N GLN A 53 -12.00 -10.09 -1.02
CA GLN A 53 -10.82 -10.45 -1.81
C GLN A 53 -10.93 -9.89 -3.25
N THR A 54 -12.16 -9.79 -3.76
CA THR A 54 -12.51 -9.14 -5.03
C THR A 54 -12.07 -7.67 -5.05
N GLN A 55 -12.37 -6.91 -3.99
CA GLN A 55 -11.99 -5.50 -3.89
C GLN A 55 -10.47 -5.29 -3.82
N LYS A 56 -9.74 -6.26 -3.25
CA LYS A 56 -8.27 -6.22 -3.22
C LYS A 56 -7.67 -6.44 -4.61
N ALA A 57 -8.21 -7.38 -5.38
CA ALA A 57 -7.76 -7.67 -6.74
C ALA A 57 -7.96 -6.45 -7.66
N ASP A 58 -9.15 -5.84 -7.64
CA ASP A 58 -9.47 -4.65 -8.43
C ASP A 58 -8.54 -3.48 -8.10
N ARG A 59 -8.25 -3.28 -6.81
CA ARG A 59 -7.33 -2.23 -6.35
C ARG A 59 -5.90 -2.50 -6.82
N ALA A 60 -5.46 -3.76 -6.83
CA ALA A 60 -4.13 -4.12 -7.31
C ALA A 60 -3.97 -3.84 -8.81
N GLN A 61 -4.95 -4.28 -9.62
CA GLN A 61 -4.97 -4.02 -11.06
C GLN A 61 -4.99 -2.51 -11.36
N LYS A 62 -5.82 -1.75 -10.65
CA LYS A 62 -5.87 -0.29 -10.77
C LYS A 62 -4.52 0.36 -10.42
N ARG A 63 -3.84 -0.10 -9.37
CA ARG A 63 -2.49 0.38 -9.03
C ARG A 63 -1.49 0.08 -10.13
N GLU A 64 -1.54 -1.08 -10.75
CA GLU A 64 -0.64 -1.43 -11.85
C GLU A 64 -0.89 -0.60 -13.11
N ALA A 65 -2.15 -0.38 -13.48
CA ALA A 65 -2.50 0.48 -14.60
C ALA A 65 -1.97 1.91 -14.39
N VAL A 66 -2.15 2.46 -13.18
CA VAL A 66 -1.62 3.77 -12.81
C VAL A 66 -0.09 3.80 -12.86
N ARG A 67 0.59 2.76 -12.34
CA ARG A 67 2.05 2.66 -12.41
C ARG A 67 2.54 2.71 -13.86
N LYS A 68 1.89 1.99 -14.78
CA LYS A 68 2.25 2.02 -16.21
C LYS A 68 2.12 3.42 -16.81
N GLN A 69 1.04 4.13 -16.49
CA GLN A 69 0.85 5.52 -16.95
C GLN A 69 1.90 6.46 -16.38
N VAL A 70 2.27 6.30 -15.11
CA VAL A 70 3.34 7.08 -14.49
C VAL A 70 4.68 6.80 -15.17
N LEU A 71 5.03 5.54 -15.42
CA LEU A 71 6.27 5.15 -16.10
C LEU A 71 6.40 5.79 -17.49
N ALA A 72 5.30 5.95 -18.22
CA ALA A 72 5.30 6.60 -19.54
C ALA A 72 5.61 8.10 -19.50
N VAL A 73 5.50 8.75 -18.34
CA VAL A 73 5.83 10.18 -18.13
C VAL A 73 7.29 10.37 -17.66
N LEU A 74 7.89 9.31 -17.14
CA LEU A 74 9.26 9.33 -16.62
C LEU A 74 10.28 9.09 -17.73
N THR A 75 11.49 9.62 -17.54
CA THR A 75 12.64 9.18 -18.34
C THR A 75 13.05 7.76 -17.93
N GLN A 76 13.87 7.10 -18.75
CA GLN A 76 14.32 5.73 -18.48
C GLN A 76 15.03 5.60 -17.12
N GLU A 77 15.90 6.54 -16.76
CA GLU A 77 16.62 6.53 -15.49
C GLU A 77 15.68 6.76 -14.29
N GLN A 78 14.77 7.73 -14.41
CA GLN A 78 13.76 8.01 -13.39
C GLN A 78 12.82 6.81 -13.19
N ALA A 79 12.44 6.14 -14.28
CA ALA A 79 11.60 4.94 -14.25
C ALA A 79 12.29 3.81 -13.50
N GLN A 80 13.58 3.57 -13.71
CA GLN A 80 14.35 2.57 -12.97
C GLN A 80 14.42 2.90 -11.47
N GLN A 81 14.76 4.14 -11.10
CA GLN A 81 14.81 4.56 -9.70
C GLN A 81 13.45 4.40 -9.01
N PHE A 82 12.38 4.83 -9.68
CA PHE A 82 11.01 4.68 -9.19
C PHE A 82 10.63 3.20 -9.03
N GLN A 83 10.94 2.36 -10.01
CA GLN A 83 10.60 0.94 -9.99
C GLN A 83 11.32 0.19 -8.87
N THR A 84 12.62 0.45 -8.68
CA THR A 84 13.41 -0.11 -7.58
C THR A 84 12.80 0.23 -6.22
N LYS A 85 12.43 1.50 -6.00
CA LYS A 85 11.77 1.94 -4.75
C LYS A 85 10.43 1.25 -4.53
N VAL A 86 9.63 1.13 -5.58
CA VAL A 86 8.32 0.47 -5.45
C VAL A 86 8.46 -1.05 -5.21
N GLN A 87 9.49 -1.68 -5.79
CA GLN A 87 9.80 -3.10 -5.58
C GLN A 87 10.35 -3.37 -4.18
N SER A 88 11.09 -2.42 -3.58
CA SER A 88 11.56 -2.52 -2.19
C SER A 88 10.45 -2.35 -1.15
N GLY A 89 9.20 -2.15 -1.59
CA GLY A 89 8.02 -2.03 -0.73
C GLY A 89 7.60 -0.59 -0.45
N GLU A 90 8.31 0.40 -1.02
CA GLU A 90 7.96 1.79 -0.85
C GLU A 90 6.61 2.13 -1.51
N LYS A 91 5.86 3.04 -0.90
CA LYS A 91 4.58 3.47 -1.47
C LYS A 91 4.85 4.30 -2.72
N MET A 92 4.09 4.04 -3.78
CA MET A 92 4.23 4.74 -5.08
C MET A 92 4.30 6.27 -4.96
N ARG A 93 3.46 6.91 -4.12
CA ARG A 93 3.50 8.36 -3.94
C ARG A 93 4.78 8.84 -3.25
N GLN A 94 5.34 8.04 -2.34
CA GLN A 94 6.59 8.36 -1.69
C GLN A 94 7.75 8.22 -2.69
N ALA A 95 7.77 7.12 -3.44
CA ALA A 95 8.80 6.88 -4.45
C ALA A 95 8.87 8.02 -5.48
N LEU A 96 7.72 8.54 -5.92
CA LEU A 96 7.65 9.68 -6.84
C LEU A 96 8.21 10.99 -6.26
N ARG A 97 8.17 11.18 -4.94
CA ARG A 97 8.74 12.37 -4.28
C ARG A 97 10.26 12.28 -4.17
N GLU A 98 10.80 11.07 -4.17
CA GLU A 98 12.23 10.80 -4.00
C GLU A 98 12.98 10.70 -5.33
N VAL A 99 12.27 10.67 -6.45
CA VAL A 99 12.85 10.80 -7.79
C VAL A 99 12.89 12.28 -8.20
N ASN A 100 13.95 12.69 -8.88
CA ASN A 100 14.13 14.05 -9.39
C ASN A 100 13.19 14.34 -10.57
N LEU A 101 11.91 14.58 -10.30
CA LEU A 101 10.89 14.89 -11.30
C LEU A 101 10.89 16.39 -11.67
N THR A 102 10.71 16.70 -12.95
CA THR A 102 10.48 18.08 -13.41
C THR A 102 9.09 18.58 -12.99
N ALA A 103 8.86 19.89 -13.04
CA ALA A 103 7.55 20.48 -12.72
C ALA A 103 6.44 19.94 -13.64
N GLU A 104 6.73 19.80 -14.94
CA GLU A 104 5.80 19.24 -15.92
C GLU A 104 5.47 17.77 -15.64
N GLN A 105 6.48 16.97 -15.31
CA GLN A 105 6.28 15.56 -14.95
C GLN A 105 5.42 15.43 -13.70
N LYS A 106 5.70 16.25 -12.67
CA LYS A 106 4.91 16.29 -11.42
C LYS A 106 3.44 16.61 -11.70
N ALA A 107 3.16 17.59 -12.57
CA ALA A 107 1.80 17.96 -12.94
C ALA A 107 1.06 16.79 -13.64
N LYS A 108 1.67 16.22 -14.68
CA LYS A 108 1.10 15.06 -15.42
C LYS A 108 0.84 13.87 -14.50
N ILE A 109 1.79 13.54 -13.63
CA ILE A 109 1.66 12.46 -12.64
C ILE A 109 0.54 12.76 -11.64
N GLN A 110 0.43 14.00 -11.18
CA GLN A 110 -0.64 14.40 -10.27
C GLN A 110 -2.02 14.22 -10.90
N ASP A 111 -2.16 14.55 -12.18
CA ASP A 111 -3.43 14.40 -12.90
C ASP A 111 -3.79 12.92 -13.12
N ILE A 112 -2.81 12.07 -13.47
CA ILE A 112 -2.98 10.61 -13.49
C ILE A 112 -3.50 10.10 -12.13
N LEU A 113 -2.89 10.56 -11.02
CA LEU A 113 -3.27 10.12 -9.68
C LEU A 113 -4.65 10.62 -9.27
N LYS A 114 -5.03 11.86 -9.62
CA LYS A 114 -6.37 12.40 -9.37
C LYS A 114 -7.44 11.66 -10.16
N ALA A 115 -7.18 11.40 -11.45
CA ALA A 115 -8.10 10.66 -12.32
C ALA A 115 -8.32 9.24 -11.81
N ALA A 116 -7.24 8.58 -11.35
CA ALA A 116 -7.35 7.24 -10.81
C ALA A 116 -8.00 7.20 -9.42
N TYR A 117 -7.68 8.14 -8.53
CA TYR A 117 -8.19 8.14 -7.16
C TYR A 117 -8.92 9.44 -6.89
N PRO A 118 -10.11 9.65 -7.48
CA PRO A 118 -10.92 10.79 -7.12
C PRO A 118 -11.17 10.71 -5.62
N ARG A 119 -10.85 11.79 -4.90
CA ARG A 119 -11.27 11.90 -3.50
C ARG A 119 -12.79 11.84 -3.52
N GLN A 120 -13.36 10.77 -2.98
CA GLN A 120 -14.78 10.77 -2.67
C GLN A 120 -14.98 11.76 -1.53
N GLN A 121 -15.26 13.02 -1.88
CA GLN A 121 -15.90 13.97 -0.97
C GLN A 121 -17.33 13.47 -0.80
N GLY A 122 -17.53 12.51 0.10
CA GLY A 122 -18.79 11.76 0.15
C GLY A 122 -18.89 10.83 1.34
N SER A 123 -18.53 11.31 2.52
CA SER A 123 -18.99 10.75 3.80
C SER A 123 -19.13 11.87 4.84
N GLN A 124 -19.64 13.03 4.41
CA GLN A 124 -20.47 13.85 5.28
C GLN A 124 -21.90 13.60 4.81
N LYS A 125 -22.61 12.73 5.51
CA LYS A 125 -24.07 12.76 5.53
C LYS A 125 -24.48 12.65 6.99
N SER A 126 -25.34 13.61 7.34
CA SER A 126 -25.89 14.00 8.64
C SER A 126 -26.20 12.87 9.62
#